data_AF-R1D396-F1
#
_entry.id   AF-R1D396-F1
#
_cell.length_a   1.000
_cell.length_b   1.000
_cell.length_c   1.000
_cell.angle_alpha   90.00
_cell.angle_beta   90.00
_cell.angle_gamma   90.00
#
_symmetry.space_group_name_H-M   'P 1'
#
loop_
_entity.id
_entity.type
_entity.pdbx_description
1 polymer ?
#
loop_
_entity_poly.entity_id
_entity_poly.type
_entity_poly.pdbx_seq_one_letter_code
_entity_poly.pdbx_strand_id
1 'polypeptide(L)'
;MLLRCANVGSLLLASNALRNVAKMSAAAFEVDPEYPGTAIGRMRASVERAKSLTADELSVEWEDARKRHLLLWAAGLRDLTDVPPGQGYTGHAFNDYNHCDATCMLGDVAHNLNDGQDRVAGIAVNNRLGPGIERASLPELGVGGSWSTCTNGCNREPPRDVAHVQFRSRVAFKLVWCPPTFASFVLVDDAGGLLCSGTPRGALPALRERQANFDVVRGSKDQNNNTAFC
;
A
#
# COMPACT_ATOMS: atom_id res chain seq x y z
N MET A 1 10.49 55.70 49.49
CA MET A 1 11.59 54.74 49.23
C MET A 1 10.97 53.48 48.63
N LEU A 2 11.48 53.04 47.48
CA LEU A 2 11.14 51.83 46.71
C LEU A 2 9.85 51.83 45.84
N LEU A 3 10.01 52.15 44.55
CA LEU A 3 9.27 51.46 43.47
C LEU A 3 10.29 50.71 42.60
N ARG A 4 10.02 49.42 42.39
CA ARG A 4 10.87 48.45 41.68
C ARG A 4 10.70 48.57 40.16
N CYS A 5 11.80 48.41 39.45
CA CYS A 5 11.87 48.15 38.01
C CYS A 5 11.05 46.91 37.62
N ALA A 6 10.23 47.02 36.58
CA ALA A 6 9.65 45.88 35.88
C ALA A 6 10.45 45.59 34.60
N ASN A 7 10.71 44.30 34.42
CA ASN A 7 11.68 43.69 33.52
C ASN A 7 11.14 43.63 32.08
N VAL A 8 11.86 44.20 31.12
CA VAL A 8 11.57 44.10 29.68
C VAL A 8 12.20 42.81 29.17
N GLY A 9 11.46 41.70 29.20
CA GLY A 9 12.05 40.41 28.86
C GLY A 9 11.05 39.27 28.65
N SER A 10 10.00 39.47 27.84
CA SER A 10 9.13 38.33 27.45
C SER A 10 8.41 38.42 26.11
N LEU A 11 8.74 39.37 25.22
CA LEU A 11 8.04 39.46 23.92
C LEU A 11 8.70 38.72 22.75
N LEU A 12 9.90 38.15 22.88
CA LEU A 12 10.58 37.52 21.72
C LEU A 12 10.40 36.00 21.58
N LEU A 13 9.92 35.27 22.59
CA LEU A 13 9.81 33.81 22.52
C LEU A 13 8.49 33.30 21.89
N ALA A 14 7.43 34.11 21.88
CA ALA A 14 6.15 33.73 21.27
C ALA A 14 6.20 33.73 19.72
N SER A 15 7.11 34.50 19.11
CA SER A 15 7.14 34.64 17.64
C SER A 15 7.76 33.44 16.91
N ASN A 16 8.64 32.68 17.56
CA ASN A 16 9.25 31.48 16.97
C ASN A 16 8.34 30.24 17.11
N ALA A 17 7.58 30.13 18.19
CA ALA A 17 6.60 29.05 18.37
C ALA A 17 5.45 29.19 17.35
N LEU A 18 4.91 30.40 17.16
CA LEU A 18 3.85 30.65 16.19
C LEU A 18 4.31 30.50 14.73
N ARG A 19 5.58 30.82 14.40
CA ARG A 19 6.16 30.53 13.08
C ARG A 19 6.35 29.04 12.82
N ASN A 20 6.65 28.23 13.83
CA ASN A 20 6.74 26.78 13.69
C ASN A 20 5.36 26.12 13.57
N VAL A 21 4.33 26.63 14.25
CA VAL A 21 2.95 26.15 14.07
C VAL A 21 2.40 26.55 12.70
N ALA A 22 2.74 27.74 12.20
CA ALA A 22 2.36 28.17 10.85
C ALA A 22 3.08 27.38 9.72
N LYS A 23 4.30 26.88 9.96
CA LYS A 23 4.99 25.95 9.04
C LYS A 23 4.43 24.52 9.07
N MET A 24 3.63 24.17 10.08
CA MET A 24 2.95 22.87 10.17
C MET A 24 1.60 22.83 9.45
N SER A 25 1.18 23.91 8.80
CA SER A 25 -0.04 23.94 7.99
C SER A 25 0.27 24.40 6.57
N ALA A 26 -0.16 23.59 5.60
CA ALA A 26 -0.02 23.74 4.15
C ALA A 26 1.33 23.33 3.55
N ALA A 27 1.87 22.16 3.93
CA ALA A 27 2.37 21.31 2.85
C ALA A 27 1.15 21.07 1.95
N ALA A 28 1.12 21.66 0.77
CA ALA A 28 0.06 21.40 -0.20
C ALA A 28 -0.06 19.89 -0.32
N PHE A 29 -1.23 19.34 0.07
CA PHE A 29 -1.47 17.91 -0.13
C PHE A 29 -1.32 17.68 -1.61
N GLU A 30 -0.27 16.95 -1.99
CA GLU A 30 -0.06 16.58 -3.37
C GLU A 30 -1.24 15.69 -3.77
N VAL A 31 -1.93 16.08 -4.84
CA VAL A 31 -3.09 15.35 -5.36
C VAL A 31 -2.70 14.75 -6.70
N ASP A 32 -2.99 13.46 -6.87
CA ASP A 32 -2.88 12.81 -8.16
C ASP A 32 -4.17 13.13 -8.94
N PRO A 33 -4.08 13.80 -10.10
CA PRO A 33 -5.29 14.21 -10.83
C PRO A 33 -6.10 13.03 -11.37
N GLU A 34 -5.47 11.90 -11.64
CA GLU A 34 -6.12 10.68 -12.14
C GLU A 34 -6.71 9.88 -10.97
N TYR A 35 -5.94 9.74 -9.89
CA TYR A 35 -6.29 8.97 -8.70
C TYR A 35 -6.24 9.83 -7.43
N PRO A 36 -7.21 10.75 -7.24
CA PRO A 36 -7.17 11.77 -6.18
C PRO A 36 -7.30 11.21 -4.76
N GLY A 37 -7.64 9.93 -4.60
CA GLY A 37 -7.64 9.23 -3.33
C GLY A 37 -6.26 8.70 -2.91
N THR A 38 -5.23 8.85 -3.75
CA THR A 38 -3.86 8.40 -3.43
C THR A 38 -3.25 9.23 -2.31
N ALA A 39 -2.74 8.59 -1.26
CA ALA A 39 -1.87 9.25 -0.29
C ALA A 39 -0.44 9.28 -0.84
N ILE A 40 -0.12 10.27 -1.69
CA ILE A 40 1.12 10.27 -2.50
C ILE A 40 2.39 10.10 -1.67
N GLY A 41 2.53 10.84 -0.56
CA GLY A 41 3.70 10.73 0.31
C GLY A 41 3.89 9.31 0.87
N ARG A 42 2.78 8.67 1.28
CA ARG A 42 2.76 7.28 1.77
C ARG A 42 3.05 6.28 0.65
N MET A 43 2.44 6.47 -0.52
CA MET A 43 2.64 5.64 -1.71
C MET A 43 4.12 5.66 -2.13
N ARG A 44 4.74 6.84 -2.24
CA ARG A 44 6.16 6.97 -2.58
C ARG A 44 7.06 6.30 -1.55
N ALA A 45 6.79 6.49 -0.25
CA ALA A 45 7.54 5.81 0.79
C ALA A 45 7.43 4.27 0.68
N SER A 46 6.25 3.75 0.31
CA SER A 46 6.06 2.31 0.08
C SER A 46 6.84 1.82 -1.14
N VAL A 47 6.80 2.55 -2.26
CA VAL A 47 7.60 2.26 -3.46
C VAL A 47 9.09 2.23 -3.13
N GLU A 48 9.60 3.22 -2.41
CA GLU A 48 11.02 3.28 -2.04
C GLU A 48 11.42 2.13 -1.11
N ARG A 49 10.54 1.73 -0.17
CA ARG A 49 10.77 0.51 0.62
C ARG A 49 10.83 -0.73 -0.26
N ALA A 50 9.90 -0.90 -1.20
CA ALA A 50 9.89 -2.05 -2.11
C ALA A 50 11.15 -2.12 -2.98
N LYS A 51 11.64 -0.97 -3.48
CA LYS A 51 12.91 -0.88 -4.22
C LYS A 51 14.14 -1.14 -3.36
N SER A 52 14.08 -0.84 -2.07
CA SER A 52 15.21 -1.06 -1.15
C SER A 52 15.43 -2.54 -0.80
N LEU A 53 14.43 -3.39 -1.07
CA LEU A 53 14.54 -4.84 -0.90
C LEU A 53 15.44 -5.43 -1.97
N THR A 54 16.19 -6.45 -1.60
CA THR A 54 17.03 -7.22 -2.52
C THR A 54 16.39 -8.55 -2.91
N ALA A 55 16.83 -9.10 -4.04
CA ALA A 55 16.38 -10.41 -4.48
C ALA A 55 16.72 -11.52 -3.47
N ASP A 56 17.85 -11.41 -2.78
CA ASP A 56 18.28 -12.37 -1.76
C ASP A 56 17.36 -12.31 -0.52
N GLU A 57 17.00 -11.11 -0.06
CA GLU A 57 16.04 -10.93 1.04
C GLU A 57 14.65 -11.50 0.70
N LEU A 58 14.22 -11.39 -0.56
CA LEU A 58 12.94 -11.94 -1.03
C LEU A 58 13.01 -13.43 -1.43
N SER A 59 14.19 -14.06 -1.39
CA SER A 59 14.41 -15.48 -1.75
C SER A 59 14.66 -16.37 -0.52
N VAL A 60 14.08 -15.97 0.62
CA VAL A 60 14.08 -16.70 1.89
C VAL A 60 12.84 -17.59 2.02
N GLU A 61 12.57 -18.14 3.22
CA GLU A 61 11.31 -18.84 3.49
C GLU A 61 10.12 -17.89 3.29
N TRP A 62 9.06 -18.35 2.63
CA TRP A 62 7.95 -17.50 2.20
C TRP A 62 7.34 -16.68 3.33
N GLU A 63 7.13 -17.30 4.48
CA GLU A 63 6.60 -16.60 5.64
C GLU A 63 7.51 -15.45 6.08
N ASP A 64 8.83 -15.58 6.00
CA ASP A 64 9.75 -14.51 6.34
C ASP A 64 9.75 -13.40 5.28
N ALA A 65 9.71 -13.78 3.99
CA ALA A 65 9.57 -12.84 2.87
C ALA A 65 8.28 -12.03 2.96
N ARG A 66 7.18 -12.65 3.38
CA ARG A 66 5.87 -12.01 3.53
C ARG A 66 5.80 -11.08 4.73
N LYS A 67 6.35 -11.50 5.88
CA LYS A 67 6.09 -10.90 7.20
C LYS A 67 6.65 -9.49 7.39
N ARG A 68 6.46 -9.01 8.63
CA ARG A 68 6.75 -7.66 9.16
C ARG A 68 8.07 -7.02 8.73
N HIS A 69 9.07 -7.73 8.25
CA HIS A 69 10.36 -7.14 7.90
C HIS A 69 10.57 -6.92 6.40
N LEU A 70 9.68 -7.44 5.55
CA LEU A 70 9.83 -7.41 4.10
C LEU A 70 8.54 -6.94 3.43
N LEU A 71 7.73 -7.81 2.81
CA LEU A 71 6.59 -7.38 2.00
C LEU A 71 5.54 -6.56 2.78
N LEU A 72 5.14 -7.01 3.98
CA LEU A 72 4.20 -6.24 4.81
C LEU A 72 4.78 -4.88 5.23
N TRP A 73 6.07 -4.81 5.58
CA TRP A 73 6.71 -3.54 5.94
C TRP A 73 6.83 -2.59 4.75
N ALA A 74 7.17 -3.11 3.56
CA ALA A 74 7.21 -2.33 2.35
C ALA A 74 5.83 -1.76 2.00
N ALA A 75 4.77 -2.55 2.18
CA ALA A 75 3.38 -2.11 1.98
C ALA A 75 2.87 -1.12 3.05
N GLY A 76 3.61 -0.93 4.16
CA GLY A 76 3.15 -0.11 5.28
C GLY A 76 2.10 -0.80 6.15
N LEU A 77 2.15 -2.13 6.24
CA LEU A 77 1.22 -2.98 6.97
C LEU A 77 1.86 -3.62 8.19
N ARG A 78 1.08 -3.69 9.27
CA ARG A 78 1.36 -4.53 10.43
C ARG A 78 1.07 -5.99 10.08
N ASP A 79 1.81 -6.88 10.73
CA ASP A 79 1.50 -8.31 10.73
C ASP A 79 0.46 -8.60 11.82
N LEU A 80 -0.79 -8.73 11.42
CA LEU A 80 -1.94 -8.94 12.29
C LEU A 80 -2.63 -10.24 11.86
N THR A 81 -2.15 -11.37 12.38
CA THR A 81 -2.74 -12.70 12.12
C THR A 81 -3.75 -13.12 13.19
N ASP A 82 -3.66 -12.52 14.37
CA ASP A 82 -4.41 -12.95 15.56
C ASP A 82 -5.62 -12.03 15.82
N VAL A 83 -6.24 -11.55 14.74
CA VAL A 83 -7.46 -10.74 14.78
C VAL A 83 -8.47 -11.27 13.77
N PRO A 84 -9.79 -11.13 14.02
CA PRO A 84 -10.80 -11.57 13.06
C PRO A 84 -10.72 -10.80 11.73
N PRO A 85 -11.21 -11.39 10.62
CA PRO A 85 -11.45 -10.67 9.38
C PRO A 85 -12.27 -9.38 9.60
N GLY A 86 -11.92 -8.31 8.90
CA GLY A 86 -12.53 -6.97 9.07
C GLY A 86 -12.02 -6.17 10.27
N GLN A 87 -11.18 -6.74 11.14
CA GLN A 87 -10.56 -6.06 12.29
C GLN A 87 -9.08 -5.72 12.05
N GLY A 88 -8.65 -5.72 10.78
CA GLY A 88 -7.26 -5.47 10.37
C GLY A 88 -6.44 -6.75 10.13
N TYR A 89 -7.08 -7.91 9.99
CA TYR A 89 -6.38 -9.17 9.69
C TYR A 89 -5.60 -9.05 8.38
N THR A 90 -4.27 -9.19 8.42
CA THR A 90 -3.38 -9.09 7.24
C THR A 90 -2.85 -10.45 6.78
N GLY A 91 -3.26 -11.57 7.40
CA GLY A 91 -2.76 -12.92 7.08
C GLY A 91 -2.93 -13.36 5.62
N HIS A 92 -3.89 -12.77 4.90
CA HIS A 92 -4.12 -13.02 3.47
C HIS A 92 -3.31 -12.10 2.54
N ALA A 93 -2.76 -10.98 3.04
CA ALA A 93 -1.98 -10.04 2.25
C ALA A 93 -0.81 -10.77 1.56
N PHE A 94 -0.77 -10.68 0.23
CA PHE A 94 0.18 -11.35 -0.66
C PHE A 94 0.17 -12.89 -0.60
N ASN A 95 -0.72 -13.50 0.18
CA ASN A 95 -0.73 -14.94 0.49
C ASN A 95 -1.84 -15.72 -0.21
N ASP A 96 -2.65 -15.04 -1.02
CA ASP A 96 -3.65 -15.61 -1.91
C ASP A 96 -3.51 -15.00 -3.31
N TYR A 97 -4.44 -15.34 -4.21
CA TYR A 97 -4.32 -14.92 -5.60
C TYR A 97 -4.59 -13.43 -5.85
N ASN A 98 -5.40 -12.76 -5.01
CA ASN A 98 -5.92 -11.43 -5.34
C ASN A 98 -5.62 -10.32 -4.34
N HIS A 99 -5.29 -10.58 -3.08
CA HIS A 99 -4.88 -9.52 -2.14
C HIS A 99 -3.40 -9.15 -2.31
N CYS A 100 -3.03 -8.76 -3.53
CA CYS A 100 -1.64 -8.56 -3.94
C CYS A 100 -1.28 -7.10 -4.27
N ASP A 101 -2.23 -6.16 -4.15
CA ASP A 101 -1.99 -4.74 -4.39
C ASP A 101 -1.68 -4.00 -3.08
N ALA A 102 -0.45 -3.52 -2.92
CA ALA A 102 -0.09 -2.61 -1.83
C ALA A 102 -0.62 -1.21 -2.15
N THR A 103 -1.81 -0.88 -1.65
CA THR A 103 -2.49 0.40 -1.91
C THR A 103 -2.27 1.36 -0.76
N CYS A 104 -1.95 2.61 -1.08
CA CYS A 104 -1.74 3.69 -0.11
C CYS A 104 -2.72 4.84 -0.38
N MET A 105 -3.78 4.92 0.42
CA MET A 105 -4.89 5.84 0.19
C MET A 105 -5.00 6.93 1.27
N LEU A 106 -5.64 8.05 0.93
CA LEU A 106 -5.98 9.11 1.88
C LEU A 106 -6.96 8.58 2.93
N GLY A 107 -6.91 9.15 4.14
CA GLY A 107 -7.80 8.76 5.24
C GLY A 107 -9.28 8.94 4.89
N ASP A 108 -9.61 10.02 4.17
CA ASP A 108 -10.98 10.37 3.79
C ASP A 108 -11.63 9.33 2.87
N VAL A 109 -10.84 8.63 2.05
CA VAL A 109 -11.36 7.60 1.15
C VAL A 109 -11.21 6.18 1.72
N ALA A 110 -10.47 5.99 2.81
CA ALA A 110 -10.24 4.66 3.38
C ALA A 110 -11.54 3.96 3.83
N HIS A 111 -12.59 4.72 4.11
CA HIS A 111 -13.92 4.21 4.46
C HIS A 111 -14.89 4.09 3.29
N ASN A 112 -14.45 4.39 2.06
CA ASN A 112 -15.25 4.16 0.87
C ASN A 112 -15.67 2.70 0.77
N LEU A 113 -16.81 2.47 0.13
CA LEU A 113 -17.41 1.15 -0.04
C LEU A 113 -17.40 0.75 -1.52
N ASN A 114 -17.50 -0.54 -1.78
CA ASN A 114 -17.71 -1.08 -3.12
C ASN A 114 -19.22 -1.11 -3.46
N ASP A 115 -19.85 0.06 -3.58
CA ASP A 115 -21.32 0.20 -3.70
C ASP A 115 -21.77 1.13 -4.86
N GLY A 116 -20.83 1.73 -5.58
CA GLY A 116 -21.11 2.58 -6.74
C GLY A 116 -21.60 1.82 -7.99
N GLN A 117 -22.04 2.59 -8.99
CA GLN A 117 -22.39 2.07 -10.32
C GLN A 117 -21.22 1.33 -10.97
N ASP A 118 -20.00 1.79 -10.70
CA ASP A 118 -18.75 1.26 -11.23
C ASP A 118 -18.07 0.20 -10.33
N ARG A 119 -18.80 -0.35 -9.33
CA ARG A 119 -18.24 -1.31 -8.36
C ARG A 119 -17.41 -2.42 -9.00
N VAL A 120 -16.39 -2.86 -8.27
CA VAL A 120 -15.52 -3.96 -8.68
C VAL A 120 -16.31 -5.26 -8.72
N ALA A 121 -16.33 -5.89 -9.89
CA ALA A 121 -17.00 -7.17 -10.09
C ALA A 121 -16.30 -8.30 -9.31
N GLY A 122 -17.09 -9.15 -8.65
CA GLY A 122 -16.56 -10.24 -7.80
C GLY A 122 -16.14 -9.81 -6.40
N ILE A 123 -16.24 -8.52 -6.06
CA ILE A 123 -16.02 -8.00 -4.70
C ILE A 123 -17.37 -7.74 -4.05
N ALA A 124 -17.47 -8.01 -2.74
CA ALA A 124 -18.69 -7.81 -1.99
C ALA A 124 -19.23 -6.39 -2.12
N VAL A 125 -20.54 -6.25 -2.30
CA VAL A 125 -21.20 -4.95 -2.16
C VAL A 125 -21.02 -4.48 -0.72
N ASN A 126 -20.73 -3.19 -0.53
CA ASN A 126 -20.40 -2.61 0.78
C ASN A 126 -19.10 -3.14 1.40
N ASN A 127 -18.12 -3.57 0.58
CA ASN A 127 -16.80 -3.98 1.06
C ASN A 127 -16.19 -2.93 2.01
N ARG A 128 -16.24 -3.19 3.31
CA ARG A 128 -15.92 -2.22 4.37
C ARG A 128 -14.53 -2.49 4.92
N LEU A 129 -13.54 -1.76 4.42
CA LEU A 129 -12.14 -1.96 4.78
C LEU A 129 -11.60 -0.93 5.78
N GLY A 130 -12.19 0.27 5.88
CA GLY A 130 -11.68 1.40 6.67
C GLY A 130 -11.16 1.07 8.07
N PRO A 131 -11.95 0.41 8.95
CA PRO A 131 -11.46 0.03 10.28
C PRO A 131 -10.25 -0.91 10.26
N GLY A 132 -10.17 -1.80 9.27
CA GLY A 132 -9.02 -2.68 9.09
C GLY A 132 -7.78 -1.91 8.61
N ILE A 133 -7.98 -0.99 7.66
CA ILE A 133 -6.93 -0.10 7.13
C ILE A 133 -6.31 0.71 8.26
N GLU A 134 -7.11 1.39 9.08
CA GLU A 134 -6.64 2.21 10.20
C GLU A 134 -5.79 1.39 11.19
N ARG A 135 -6.21 0.17 11.50
CA ARG A 135 -5.54 -0.69 12.50
C ARG A 135 -4.25 -1.31 11.97
N ALA A 136 -4.27 -1.76 10.72
CA ALA A 136 -3.12 -2.43 10.11
C ALA A 136 -2.07 -1.45 9.59
N SER A 137 -2.42 -0.18 9.36
CA SER A 137 -1.47 0.80 8.84
C SER A 137 -0.32 1.08 9.81
N LEU A 138 0.89 1.06 9.27
CA LEU A 138 2.09 1.56 9.95
C LEU A 138 2.10 3.10 9.87
N PRO A 139 2.13 3.82 11.02
CA PRO A 139 2.08 5.27 11.04
C PRO A 139 3.33 5.93 10.45
N GLU A 140 4.49 5.27 10.54
CA GLU A 140 5.77 5.80 10.05
C GLU A 140 5.86 5.93 8.52
N LEU A 141 4.92 5.33 7.77
CA LEU A 141 4.85 5.49 6.32
C LEU A 141 4.18 6.82 5.90
N GLY A 142 3.61 7.57 6.85
CA GLY A 142 3.02 8.88 6.62
C GLY A 142 1.50 8.92 6.78
N VAL A 143 0.89 10.02 6.39
CA VAL A 143 -0.57 10.24 6.50
C VAL A 143 -1.37 9.27 5.62
N GLY A 144 -2.64 9.03 5.97
CA GLY A 144 -3.51 8.10 5.25
C GLY A 144 -3.40 6.65 5.75
N GLY A 145 -3.81 5.70 4.91
CA GLY A 145 -3.83 4.27 5.22
C GLY A 145 -3.15 3.42 4.14
N SER A 146 -2.77 2.21 4.55
CA SER A 146 -2.24 1.15 3.68
C SER A 146 -3.13 -0.09 3.75
N TRP A 147 -3.28 -0.78 2.62
CA TRP A 147 -3.98 -2.07 2.55
C TRP A 147 -3.45 -2.96 1.42
N SER A 148 -3.60 -4.28 1.55
CA SER A 148 -3.45 -5.23 0.46
C SER A 148 -4.81 -5.42 -0.24
N THR A 149 -5.08 -4.63 -1.28
CA THR A 149 -6.39 -4.64 -1.96
C THR A 149 -6.48 -5.74 -3.01
N CYS A 150 -7.72 -6.07 -3.42
CA CYS A 150 -7.99 -7.10 -4.41
C CYS A 150 -7.62 -6.64 -5.83
N THR A 151 -6.86 -7.46 -6.56
CA THR A 151 -6.36 -7.20 -7.92
C THR A 151 -7.39 -7.47 -9.02
N ASN A 152 -8.59 -7.97 -8.68
CA ASN A 152 -9.63 -8.32 -9.65
C ASN A 152 -9.96 -7.16 -10.58
N GLY A 153 -9.69 -7.32 -11.89
CA GLY A 153 -9.96 -6.28 -12.88
C GLY A 153 -8.80 -5.32 -13.15
N CYS A 154 -7.61 -5.56 -12.56
CA CYS A 154 -6.41 -4.77 -12.84
C CYS A 154 -5.92 -4.89 -14.30
N ASN A 155 -6.31 -5.94 -15.02
CA ASN A 155 -5.99 -6.14 -16.44
C ASN A 155 -6.91 -5.41 -17.42
N ARG A 156 -7.77 -4.52 -16.94
CA ARG A 156 -8.63 -3.66 -17.76
C ARG A 156 -7.97 -2.31 -17.97
N GLU A 157 -8.41 -1.58 -18.99
CA GLU A 157 -7.98 -0.21 -19.27
C GLU A 157 -9.20 0.72 -19.33
N PRO A 158 -9.35 1.66 -18.36
CA PRO A 158 -8.55 1.81 -17.14
C PRO A 158 -8.70 0.62 -16.18
N PRO A 159 -7.76 0.42 -15.24
CA PRO A 159 -7.87 -0.64 -14.22
C PRO A 159 -9.17 -0.56 -13.44
N ARG A 160 -9.77 -1.72 -13.15
CA ARG A 160 -11.07 -1.85 -12.47
C ARG A 160 -10.97 -2.58 -11.13
N ASP A 161 -9.78 -2.64 -10.55
CA ASP A 161 -9.53 -3.24 -9.24
C ASP A 161 -9.95 -2.34 -8.06
N VAL A 162 -9.82 -2.87 -6.85
CA VAL A 162 -10.28 -2.19 -5.63
C VAL A 162 -9.49 -0.91 -5.36
N ALA A 163 -8.18 -0.87 -5.64
CA ALA A 163 -7.38 0.32 -5.44
C ALA A 163 -7.91 1.49 -6.29
N HIS A 164 -8.08 1.23 -7.58
CA HIS A 164 -8.44 2.26 -8.56
C HIS A 164 -9.92 2.66 -8.49
N VAL A 165 -10.83 1.71 -8.23
CA VAL A 165 -12.27 1.98 -8.21
C VAL A 165 -12.76 2.45 -6.84
N GLN A 166 -12.54 1.65 -5.79
CA GLN A 166 -13.10 1.94 -4.46
C GLN A 166 -12.38 3.11 -3.80
N PHE A 167 -11.05 3.14 -3.90
CA PHE A 167 -10.23 4.15 -3.22
C PHE A 167 -9.75 5.26 -4.12
N ARG A 168 -9.92 5.15 -5.45
CA ARG A 168 -9.35 6.08 -6.42
C ARG A 168 -7.88 6.35 -6.13
N SER A 169 -7.14 5.29 -5.83
CA SER A 169 -5.75 5.32 -5.40
C SER A 169 -4.89 4.52 -6.36
N ARG A 170 -3.68 5.00 -6.63
CA ARG A 170 -2.63 4.17 -7.25
C ARG A 170 -2.23 3.03 -6.33
N VAL A 171 -1.70 1.97 -6.95
CA VAL A 171 -1.00 0.88 -6.27
C VAL A 171 0.47 1.25 -6.09
N ALA A 172 1.00 1.17 -4.87
CA ALA A 172 2.43 1.39 -4.64
C ALA A 172 3.26 0.27 -5.27
N PHE A 173 2.87 -0.97 -5.02
CA PHE A 173 3.38 -2.12 -5.77
C PHE A 173 2.38 -3.28 -5.77
N LYS A 174 2.48 -4.13 -6.78
CA LYS A 174 1.73 -5.37 -6.95
C LYS A 174 2.68 -6.55 -6.94
N LEU A 175 2.33 -7.61 -6.21
CA LEU A 175 3.04 -8.89 -6.30
C LEU A 175 2.43 -9.75 -7.42
N VAL A 176 3.29 -10.20 -8.34
CA VAL A 176 2.91 -11.06 -9.46
C VAL A 176 3.79 -12.32 -9.47
N TRP A 177 3.19 -13.50 -9.34
CA TRP A 177 3.88 -14.78 -9.48
C TRP A 177 4.15 -15.12 -10.95
N CYS A 178 5.35 -15.58 -11.29
CA CYS A 178 5.79 -15.75 -12.67
C CYS A 178 5.82 -17.22 -13.16
N PRO A 179 5.34 -17.52 -14.38
CA PRO A 179 5.50 -18.82 -15.03
C PRO A 179 6.99 -19.16 -15.29
N PRO A 180 7.32 -20.41 -15.69
CA PRO A 180 6.42 -21.55 -15.86
C PRO A 180 6.13 -22.31 -14.56
N THR A 181 6.99 -22.20 -13.55
CA THR A 181 6.89 -22.97 -12.30
C THR A 181 6.10 -22.24 -11.21
N PHE A 182 5.90 -20.92 -11.37
CA PHE A 182 5.31 -20.05 -10.36
C PHE A 182 6.12 -19.98 -9.06
N ALA A 183 7.38 -20.40 -9.05
CA ALA A 183 8.25 -20.39 -7.87
C ALA A 183 8.88 -19.02 -7.56
N SER A 184 8.80 -18.09 -8.52
CA SER A 184 9.34 -16.73 -8.40
C SER A 184 8.22 -15.72 -8.56
N PHE A 185 8.43 -14.53 -8.01
CA PHE A 185 7.52 -13.39 -8.18
C PHE A 185 8.29 -12.11 -8.48
N VAL A 186 7.58 -11.14 -9.05
CA VAL A 186 8.03 -9.76 -9.21
C VAL A 186 7.16 -8.82 -8.39
N LEU A 187 7.76 -7.71 -7.95
CA LEU A 187 7.06 -6.54 -7.45
C LEU A 187 7.08 -5.49 -8.54
N VAL A 188 5.91 -5.00 -8.94
CA VAL A 188 5.79 -3.99 -10.01
C VAL A 188 5.02 -2.78 -9.48
N ASP A 189 5.37 -1.57 -9.93
CA ASP A 189 4.61 -0.37 -9.59
C ASP A 189 3.29 -0.27 -10.37
N ASP A 190 2.50 0.77 -10.10
CA ASP A 190 1.24 1.06 -10.77
C ASP A 190 1.35 1.16 -12.30
N ALA A 191 2.52 1.49 -12.85
CA ALA A 191 2.76 1.59 -14.29
C ALA A 191 3.26 0.25 -14.89
N GLY A 192 3.38 -0.79 -14.08
CA GLY A 192 3.95 -2.09 -14.45
C GLY A 192 5.48 -2.08 -14.49
N GLY A 193 6.15 -1.06 -13.96
CA GLY A 193 7.60 -0.98 -13.85
C GLY A 193 8.13 -1.90 -12.77
N LEU A 194 9.15 -2.70 -13.08
CA LEU A 194 9.77 -3.60 -12.11
C LEU A 194 10.42 -2.82 -10.95
N LEU A 195 10.11 -3.24 -9.72
CA LEU A 195 10.71 -2.71 -8.50
C LEU A 195 11.70 -3.70 -7.87
N CYS A 196 11.31 -4.97 -7.74
CA CYS A 196 12.15 -6.04 -7.19
C CYS A 196 11.59 -7.42 -7.60
N SER A 197 12.30 -8.50 -7.27
CA SER A 197 11.86 -9.88 -7.52
C SER A 197 12.38 -10.83 -6.45
N GLY A 198 11.80 -12.01 -6.33
CA GLY A 198 12.26 -13.04 -5.39
C GLY A 198 11.91 -14.44 -5.85
N THR A 199 12.66 -15.43 -5.36
CA THR A 199 12.41 -16.87 -5.53
C THR A 199 12.35 -17.54 -4.17
N PRO A 200 11.28 -17.29 -3.38
CA PRO A 200 11.15 -17.80 -2.03
C PRO A 200 11.02 -19.32 -1.98
N ARG A 201 11.24 -19.90 -0.80
CA ARG A 201 11.13 -21.34 -0.53
C ARG A 201 10.10 -21.62 0.56
N GLY A 202 9.92 -22.90 0.87
CA GLY A 202 9.06 -23.34 1.98
C GLY A 202 7.58 -23.39 1.63
N ALA A 203 6.74 -22.99 2.59
CA ALA A 203 5.28 -23.03 2.48
C ALA A 203 4.74 -21.87 1.62
N LEU A 204 4.97 -21.95 0.31
CA LEU A 204 4.42 -21.00 -0.67
C LEU A 204 2.89 -21.05 -0.70
N PRO A 205 2.21 -19.99 -1.18
CA PRO A 205 0.79 -20.07 -1.52
C PRO A 205 0.57 -21.25 -2.47
N ALA A 206 -0.60 -21.90 -2.35
CA ALA A 206 -0.90 -23.07 -3.18
C ALA A 206 -0.72 -22.74 -4.67
N LEU A 207 -0.21 -23.69 -5.45
CA LEU A 207 0.13 -23.46 -6.87
C LEU A 207 -1.03 -22.83 -7.65
N ARG A 208 -2.27 -23.25 -7.39
CA ARG A 208 -3.48 -22.69 -8.00
C ARG A 208 -3.66 -21.19 -7.74
N GLU A 209 -3.27 -20.71 -6.54
CA GLU A 209 -3.41 -19.30 -6.17
C GLU A 209 -2.36 -18.46 -6.91
N ARG A 210 -1.14 -18.98 -7.02
CA ARG A 210 -0.05 -18.34 -7.78
C ARG A 210 -0.34 -18.28 -9.28
N GLN A 211 -0.93 -19.35 -9.83
CA GLN A 211 -1.40 -19.38 -11.21
C GLN A 211 -2.55 -18.39 -11.43
N ALA A 212 -3.56 -18.39 -10.55
CA ALA A 212 -4.68 -17.46 -10.62
C ALA A 212 -4.23 -15.99 -10.48
N ASN A 213 -3.23 -15.70 -9.65
CA ASN A 213 -2.62 -14.38 -9.54
C ASN A 213 -2.07 -13.91 -10.89
N PHE A 214 -1.28 -14.75 -11.56
CA PHE A 214 -0.76 -14.44 -12.89
C PHE A 214 -1.86 -14.34 -13.96
N ASP A 215 -2.87 -15.22 -13.89
CA ASP A 215 -4.02 -15.19 -14.80
C ASP A 215 -4.78 -13.86 -14.72
N VAL A 216 -4.92 -13.28 -13.52
CA VAL A 216 -5.63 -12.01 -13.31
C VAL A 216 -4.90 -10.84 -13.97
N VAL A 217 -3.56 -10.83 -13.97
CA VAL A 217 -2.76 -9.77 -14.61
C VAL A 217 -2.49 -10.03 -16.10
N ARG A 218 -2.90 -11.19 -16.62
CA ARG A 218 -2.58 -11.57 -18.00
C ARG A 218 -3.09 -10.54 -18.99
N GLY A 219 -2.20 -10.14 -19.90
CA GLY A 219 -2.44 -9.12 -20.93
C GLY A 219 -2.39 -7.68 -20.42
N SER A 220 -2.11 -7.44 -19.13
CA SER A 220 -1.94 -6.11 -18.56
C SER A 220 -0.49 -5.62 -18.69
N LYS A 221 -0.28 -4.34 -18.38
CA LYS A 221 1.05 -3.72 -18.21
C LYS A 221 1.92 -4.46 -17.19
N ASP A 222 1.31 -5.02 -16.14
CA ASP A 222 2.01 -5.72 -15.06
C ASP A 222 2.71 -6.98 -15.57
N GLN A 223 2.11 -7.68 -16.54
CA GLN A 223 2.74 -8.80 -17.24
C GLN A 223 3.64 -8.33 -18.37
N ASN A 224 3.13 -7.51 -19.29
CA ASN A 224 3.78 -7.23 -20.58
C ASN A 224 5.17 -6.61 -20.42
N ASN A 225 5.32 -5.73 -19.42
CA ASN A 225 6.58 -5.05 -19.15
C ASN A 225 7.63 -5.95 -18.47
N ASN A 226 7.21 -7.14 -17.98
CA ASN A 226 8.02 -8.00 -17.13
C ASN A 226 8.23 -9.41 -17.72
N THR A 227 8.02 -9.57 -19.02
CA THR A 227 8.21 -10.82 -19.80
C THR A 227 9.66 -11.32 -19.90
N ALA A 228 10.62 -10.63 -19.28
CA ALA A 228 11.98 -11.15 -19.10
C ALA A 228 12.17 -11.84 -17.72
N PHE A 229 11.26 -11.55 -16.78
CA PHE A 229 11.26 -12.04 -15.40
C PHE A 229 10.14 -13.07 -15.15
N CYS A 230 9.09 -12.96 -15.96
CA CYS A 230 8.07 -13.95 -16.25
C CYS A 230 8.24 -14.41 -17.72
#